data_AF-A0A383BET8-F1
#
_entry.id   AF-A0A383BET8-F1
#
_cell.length_a   1.000
_cell.length_b   1.000
_cell.length_c   1.000
_cell.angle_alpha   90.00
_cell.angle_beta   90.00
_cell.angle_gamma   90.00
#
_symmetry.space_group_name_H-M   'P 1'
#
loop_
_entity.id
_entity.type
_entity.pdbx_description
1 polymer ?
#
loop_
_entity_poly.entity_id
_entity_poly.type
_entity_poly.pdbx_seq_one_letter_code
_entity_poly.pdbx_strand_id
1 'polypeptide(L)' 'MTSSIECKNFLRSLQLLNLLIKIGVQNLILCPGSRSAPLAIAAGELNKLGLVNIFNSIDERSAGFHSLGISTASGNLS' A
#
# COMPACT_ATOMS: atom_id res chain seq x y z
N MET A 1 -25.96 -12.90 -0.42
CA MET A 1 -24.94 -12.77 0.63
C MET A 1 -24.45 -11.34 0.62
N THR A 2 -24.94 -10.55 1.57
CA THR A 2 -24.71 -9.11 1.69
C THR A 2 -23.21 -8.82 1.75
N SER A 3 -22.66 -8.08 0.78
CA SER A 3 -21.24 -7.71 0.87
C SER A 3 -21.09 -6.71 2.02
N SER A 4 -20.45 -7.17 3.11
CA SER A 4 -20.19 -6.34 4.29
C SER A 4 -19.40 -5.10 3.90
N ILE A 5 -19.51 -4.03 4.69
CA ILE A 5 -18.75 -2.80 4.47
C ILE A 5 -17.25 -3.11 4.41
N GLU A 6 -16.77 -4.07 5.21
CA GLU A 6 -15.37 -4.51 5.21
C GLU A 6 -14.98 -5.12 3.87
N CYS A 7 -15.80 -6.03 3.33
CA CYS A 7 -15.55 -6.64 2.02
C CYS A 7 -15.52 -5.60 0.91
N LYS A 8 -16.43 -4.62 0.94
CA LYS A 8 -16.42 -3.49 -0.02
C LYS A 8 -15.14 -2.66 0.10
N ASN A 9 -14.72 -2.32 1.32
CA ASN A 9 -13.53 -1.52 1.57
C ASN A 9 -12.25 -2.24 1.14
N PHE A 10 -12.16 -3.55 1.39
CA PHE A 10 -11.07 -4.39 0.91
C PHE A 10 -11.01 -4.40 -0.63
N LEU A 11 -12.12 -4.68 -1.30
CA LEU A 11 -12.16 -4.71 -2.78
C LEU A 11 -11.80 -3.36 -3.39
N ARG A 12 -12.27 -2.24 -2.81
CA ARG A 12 -11.89 -0.89 -3.27
C ARG A 12 -10.40 -0.61 -3.08
N SER A 13 -9.86 -1.00 -1.93
CA SER A 13 -8.43 -0.86 -1.64
C SER A 13 -7.58 -1.67 -2.62
N LEU A 14 -7.97 -2.91 -2.88
CA LEU A 14 -7.31 -3.79 -3.84
C LEU A 14 -7.38 -3.23 -5.26
N GLN A 15 -8.53 -2.69 -5.68
CA GLN A 15 -8.68 -2.02 -6.98
C GLN A 15 -7.76 -0.80 -7.09
N LEU A 16 -7.75 0.06 -6.07
CA LEU A 16 -6.92 1.26 -6.04
C LEU A 16 -5.43 0.91 -6.15
N LEU A 17 -4.94 0.01 -5.29
CA LEU A 17 -3.53 -0.38 -5.27
C LEU A 17 -3.11 -1.05 -6.59
N ASN A 18 -3.96 -1.91 -7.18
CA ASN A 18 -3.67 -2.48 -8.50
C ASN A 18 -3.52 -1.42 -9.59
N LEU A 19 -4.33 -0.35 -9.56
CA LEU A 19 -4.20 0.75 -10.52
C LEU A 19 -2.89 1.52 -10.30
N LEU A 20 -2.50 1.76 -9.04
CA LEU A 20 -1.22 2.41 -8.71
C LEU A 20 -0.02 1.58 -9.18
N ILE A 21 -0.07 0.26 -9.01
CA ILE A 21 0.99 -0.64 -9.49
C ILE A 21 1.09 -0.59 -11.02
N LYS A 22 -0.05 -0.57 -11.73
CA LYS A 22 -0.07 -0.48 -13.19
C LYS A 22 0.55 0.80 -13.74
N ILE A 23 0.55 1.89 -12.97
CA ILE A 23 1.22 3.15 -13.35
C ILE A 23 2.68 3.23 -12.85
N GLY A 24 3.21 2.18 -12.23
CA GLY A 24 4.63 2.04 -11.90
C GLY A 24 4.98 2.13 -10.42
N VAL A 25 4.00 2.16 -9.51
CA VAL A 25 4.27 2.07 -8.06
C VAL A 25 4.81 0.68 -7.72
N GLN A 26 6.00 0.63 -7.13
CA GLN A 26 6.68 -0.63 -6.79
C GLN A 26 6.91 -0.80 -5.30
N ASN A 27 6.93 0.29 -4.53
CA ASN A 27 7.21 0.27 -3.10
C ASN A 27 6.06 0.93 -2.35
N LEU A 28 5.67 0.37 -1.21
CA LEU A 28 4.64 0.93 -0.33
C LEU A 28 5.19 1.04 1.08
N ILE A 29 5.04 2.21 1.70
CA ILE A 29 5.40 2.44 3.10
C ILE A 29 4.12 2.49 3.94
N LEU A 30 3.94 1.54 4.85
CA LEU A 30 2.74 1.40 5.67
C LEU A 30 2.99 1.83 7.12
N CYS A 31 2.09 2.66 7.64
CA CYS A 31 2.01 2.99 9.06
C CYS A 31 0.77 2.33 9.69
N PRO A 32 0.84 1.90 10.97
CA PRO A 32 -0.24 1.20 11.62
C PRO A 32 -1.47 2.12 11.81
N GLY A 33 -2.67 1.60 11.54
CA GLY A 33 -3.91 2.33 11.77
C GLY A 33 -5.16 1.50 11.47
N SER A 34 -6.19 1.61 12.31
CA SER A 34 -7.45 0.89 12.11
C SER A 34 -8.18 1.31 10.83
N ARG A 35 -8.13 2.61 10.51
CA ARG A 35 -8.75 3.17 9.29
C ARG A 35 -8.01 2.78 8.01
N SER A 36 -6.71 2.55 8.08
CA SER A 36 -5.89 2.08 6.95
C SER A 36 -5.88 0.56 6.79
N ALA A 37 -6.54 -0.19 7.69
CA ALA A 37 -6.54 -1.65 7.66
C ALA A 37 -6.93 -2.26 6.30
N PRO A 38 -7.98 -1.79 5.58
CA PRO A 38 -8.30 -2.35 4.27
C PRO A 38 -7.19 -2.17 3.23
N LEU A 39 -6.47 -1.04 3.27
CA LEU A 39 -5.31 -0.78 2.41
C LEU A 39 -4.12 -1.66 2.79
N ALA A 40 -3.83 -1.79 4.09
CA ALA A 40 -2.74 -2.63 4.57
C ALA A 40 -2.95 -4.12 4.22
N ILE A 41 -4.19 -4.62 4.37
CA ILE A 41 -4.54 -6.00 4.00
C ILE A 41 -4.41 -6.19 2.49
N ALA A 42 -4.97 -5.28 1.68
CA ALA A 42 -4.85 -5.36 0.23
C ALA A 42 -3.40 -5.28 -0.26
N ALA A 43 -2.58 -4.40 0.31
CA ALA A 43 -1.15 -4.33 0.04
C ALA A 43 -0.48 -5.66 0.39
N GLY A 44 -0.79 -6.24 1.55
CA GLY A 44 -0.27 -7.54 1.97
C GLY A 44 -0.55 -8.67 0.96
N GLU A 45 -1.77 -8.71 0.40
CA GLU A 45 -2.11 -9.68 -0.66
C GLU A 45 -1.29 -9.44 -1.94
N LEU A 46 -1.09 -8.19 -2.35
CA LEU A 46 -0.30 -7.85 -3.53
C LEU A 46 1.20 -8.14 -3.33
N ASN A 47 1.71 -7.94 -2.11
CA ASN A 47 3.08 -8.28 -1.73
C ASN A 47 3.30 -9.80 -1.71
N LYS A 48 2.34 -10.60 -1.25
CA LYS A 48 2.40 -12.07 -1.36
C LYS A 48 2.50 -12.56 -2.80
N LEU A 49 1.90 -11.82 -3.74
CA LEU A 49 1.98 -12.08 -5.18
C LEU A 49 3.27 -11.53 -5.81
N GLY A 50 4.13 -10.85 -5.06
CA GLY A 50 5.37 -10.25 -5.55
C GLY A 50 5.16 -9.03 -6.45
N LEU A 51 4.00 -8.38 -6.38
CA LEU A 51 3.67 -7.23 -7.23
C LEU A 51 4.20 -5.90 -6.68
N VAL A 52 4.43 -5.82 -5.37
CA VAL A 52 4.95 -4.64 -4.67
C VAL A 52 5.82 -5.06 -3.50
N ASN A 53 6.75 -4.19 -3.13
CA ASN A 53 7.51 -4.28 -1.89
C ASN A 53 6.81 -3.49 -0.78
N ILE A 54 6.78 -4.02 0.44
CA ILE A 54 6.23 -3.34 1.61
C ILE A 54 7.33 -3.02 2.62
N PHE A 55 7.33 -1.77 3.08
CA PHE A 55 8.11 -1.29 4.21
C PHE A 55 7.16 -0.81 5.31
N ASN A 56 7.44 -1.16 6.56
CA ASN A 56 6.63 -0.71 7.68
C ASN A 56 7.33 0.44 8.42
N SER A 57 6.57 1.41 8.90
CA SER A 57 7.02 2.49 9.79
C SER A 57 6.04 2.70 10.92
N ILE A 58 6.52 3.12 12.08
CA ILE A 58 5.66 3.48 13.22
C ILE A 58 5.31 4.97 13.17
N ASP A 59 6.22 5.80 12.66
CA ASP A 59 6.07 7.26 12.55
C ASP A 59 5.80 7.65 11.10
N GLU A 60 4.67 8.31 10.87
CA GLU A 60 4.23 8.76 9.54
C GLU A 60 5.16 9.83 8.96
N ARG A 61 5.78 10.66 9.81
CA ARG A 61 6.75 11.65 9.35
C ARG A 61 7.99 10.97 8.77
N SER A 62 8.54 10.02 9.52
CA SER A 62 9.69 9.22 9.11
C SER A 62 9.35 8.39 7.86
N ALA A 63 8.14 7.84 7.77
CA ALA A 63 7.63 7.13 6.60
C ALA A 63 7.66 7.99 5.34
N GLY A 64 7.24 9.26 5.44
CA GLY A 64 7.26 10.20 4.31
C GLY A 64 8.67 10.45 3.78
N PHE A 65 9.65 10.68 4.66
CA PHE A 65 11.04 10.83 4.24
C PHE A 65 11.65 9.54 3.68
N HIS A 66 11.24 8.38 4.20
CA HIS A 66 11.67 7.09 3.67
C HIS A 66 11.15 6.87 2.24
N SER A 67 9.87 7.13 1.98
CA SER A 67 9.28 7.08 0.63
C SER A 67 9.96 8.04 -0.34
N LEU A 68 10.23 9.27 0.10
CA LEU A 68 10.98 10.25 -0.71
C LEU A 68 12.40 9.75 -1.03
N GLY A 69 13.10 9.20 -0.05
CA GLY A 69 14.44 8.63 -0.23
C GLY A 69 14.46 7.46 -1.22
N ILE A 70 13.52 6.53 -1.10
CA ILE A 70 13.40 5.39 -2.03
C ILE A 70 13.08 5.87 -3.45
N SER A 71 12.13 6.79 -3.61
CA SER A 71 11.72 7.29 -4.93
C SER A 71 12.87 8.00 -5.64
N THR A 72 13.56 8.88 -4.92
CA THR A 72 14.67 9.66 -5.48
C THR A 72 15.86 8.78 -5.86
N ALA A 73 16.20 7.77 -5.05
CA ALA A 73 17.33 6.88 -5.31
C ALA A 73 17.06 5.88 -6.44
N SER A 74 15.84 5.34 -6.53
CA SER A 74 15.49 4.29 -7.51
C SER A 74 14.96 4.84 -8.83
N GLY A 75 14.50 6.10 -8.87
CA GLY A 75 13.75 6.65 -10.01
C GLY A 75 12.34 6.06 -10.17
N ASN A 76 11.90 5.19 -9.26
CA ASN A 76 10.60 4.55 -9.29
C ASN A 76 9.58 5.31 -8.41
N LEU A 77 8.29 5.08 -8.66
CA LEU A 77 7.24 5.58 -7.76
C LEU A 77 7.14 4.71 -6.51
N SER A 78 6.97 5.38 -5.36
CA SER A 78 6.61 4.77 -4.07
C SER A 78 5.43 5.47 -3.41
#